data_AF-W5WIS6-F1
#
_entry.id   AF-W5WIS6-F1
#
_cell.length_a   1.000
_cell.length_b   1.000
_cell.length_c   1.000
_cell.angle_alpha   90.00
_cell.angle_beta   90.00
_cell.angle_gamma   90.00
#
_symmetry.space_group_name_H-M   'P 1'
#
loop_
_entity.id
_entity.type
_entity.pdbx_description
1 polymer ?
#
loop_
_entity_poly.entity_id
_entity_poly.type
_entity_poly.pdbx_seq_one_letter_code
_entity_poly.pdbx_strand_id
1 'polypeptide(L)' 'MSLPIIWWRSAYDDQVHAFPLGQITEVDRRTLSARCTHSAPKELIVDTAEGMKCMRCILLVGAELPDPYQRAS' A
#
# COMPACT_ATOMS: atom_id res chain seq x y z
N MET A 1 -4.17 -14.62 -6.05
CA MET A 1 -3.68 -13.44 -6.79
C MET A 1 -3.74 -12.25 -5.85
N SER A 2 -2.61 -11.59 -5.62
CA SER A 2 -2.53 -10.36 -4.82
C SER A 2 -3.18 -9.20 -5.59
N LEU A 3 -4.05 -8.43 -4.94
CA LEU A 3 -4.67 -7.26 -5.56
C LEU A 3 -3.60 -6.23 -5.93
N PRO A 4 -3.72 -5.55 -7.09
CA PRO A 4 -2.77 -4.53 -7.50
C PRO A 4 -2.67 -3.43 -6.44
N ILE A 5 -1.44 -2.96 -6.20
CA ILE A 5 -1.15 -1.91 -5.23
C ILE A 5 -0.60 -0.67 -5.92
N ILE A 6 -0.79 0.47 -5.28
CA ILE A 6 -0.07 1.70 -5.59
C ILE A 6 0.72 2.14 -4.35
N TRP A 7 1.86 2.79 -4.58
CA TRP A 7 2.69 3.35 -3.53
C TRP A 7 2.47 4.86 -3.49
N TRP A 8 1.78 5.34 -2.47
CA TRP A 8 1.49 6.75 -2.27
C TRP A 8 1.86 7.21 -0.86
N ARG A 9 2.24 8.49 -0.74
CA ARG A 9 2.64 9.07 0.53
C ARG A 9 1.42 9.51 1.33
N SER A 10 1.43 9.19 2.61
CA SER A 10 0.48 9.71 3.59
C SER A 10 1.11 10.92 4.27
N ALA A 11 0.50 12.10 4.13
CA ALA A 11 0.91 13.31 4.84
C ALA A 11 0.64 13.23 6.36
N TYR A 12 -0.10 12.21 6.81
CA TYR A 12 -0.36 11.98 8.23
C TYR A 12 0.90 11.52 8.99
N ASP A 13 1.75 10.72 8.36
CA ASP A 13 2.97 10.15 8.96
C ASP A 13 4.23 10.29 8.08
N ASP A 14 4.11 11.02 6.97
CA ASP A 14 5.14 11.31 5.98
C ASP A 14 5.84 10.07 5.37
N GLN A 15 5.17 8.92 5.40
CA GLN A 15 5.66 7.66 4.81
C GLN A 15 4.88 7.26 3.55
N VAL A 16 5.55 6.51 2.67
CA VAL A 16 4.96 5.91 1.47
C VAL A 16 4.41 4.54 1.80
N HIS A 17 3.12 4.34 1.57
CA HIS A 17 2.40 3.11 1.91
C HIS A 17 1.87 2.41 0.66
N ALA A 18 1.70 1.09 0.77
CA ALA A 18 1.06 0.27 -0.26
C ALA A 18 -0.45 0.26 -0.06
N PHE A 19 -1.17 1.03 -0.89
CA PHE A 19 -2.63 1.06 -0.91
C PHE A 19 -3.17 0.12 -2.00
N PRO A 20 -4.21 -0.70 -1.72
CA PRO A 20 -4.89 -1.45 -2.76
C PRO A 20 -5.53 -0.52 -3.80
N LEU A 21 -5.25 -0.75 -5.08
CA LEU A 21 -5.67 0.15 -6.17
C LEU A 21 -7.20 0.31 -6.24
N GLY A 22 -7.96 -0.73 -5.93
CA GLY A 22 -9.43 -0.70 -5.96
C GLY A 22 -10.04 0.35 -5.02
N GLN A 23 -9.38 0.70 -3.91
CA GLN A 23 -9.89 1.72 -2.98
C GLN A 23 -9.84 3.14 -3.57
N ILE A 24 -8.95 3.38 -4.52
CA ILE A 24 -8.72 4.71 -5.08
C ILE A 24 -9.85 5.08 -6.04
N THR A 25 -10.36 4.09 -6.78
CA THR A 25 -11.46 4.23 -7.73
C THR A 25 -12.85 4.33 -7.07
N GLU A 26 -12.96 4.06 -5.77
CA GLU A 26 -14.23 4.18 -5.03
C GLU A 26 -14.55 5.65 -4.73
N VAL A 27 -15.59 6.20 -5.37
CA VAL A 27 -15.97 7.63 -5.29
C VAL A 27 -16.32 8.07 -3.87
N ASP A 28 -17.12 7.28 -3.14
CA ASP A 28 -17.62 7.67 -1.80
C ASP A 28 -16.66 7.35 -0.64
N ARG A 29 -15.54 6.69 -0.94
CA ARG A 29 -14.56 6.32 0.09
C ARG A 29 -13.79 7.55 0.55
N ARG A 30 -13.88 7.88 1.83
CA ARG A 30 -13.18 9.02 2.46
C ARG A 30 -11.80 8.69 3.01
N THR A 31 -11.52 7.42 3.26
CA THR A 31 -10.26 6.95 3.84
C THR A 31 -9.63 5.85 3.01
N LEU A 32 -8.32 5.87 2.86
CA LEU A 32 -7.57 4.77 2.27
C LEU A 32 -6.89 3.98 3.38
N SER A 33 -6.96 2.65 3.29
CA SER A 33 -6.30 1.73 4.21
C SER A 33 -5.19 0.99 3.47
N ALA A 34 -3.96 1.19 3.94
CA ALA A 34 -2.77 0.52 3.45
C ALA A 34 -2.71 -0.94 3.92
N ARG A 35 -1.86 -1.74 3.28
CA ARG A 35 -1.61 -3.13 3.67
C ARG A 35 -1.11 -3.29 5.11
N CYS A 36 -0.35 -2.32 5.62
CA CYS A 36 0.15 -2.33 7.00
C CYS A 36 -0.90 -1.98 8.08
N THR A 37 -2.18 -1.85 7.70
CA THR A 37 -3.32 -1.34 8.50
C THR A 37 -3.26 0.15 8.84
N HIS A 38 -2.30 0.90 8.28
CA HIS A 38 -2.34 2.36 8.30
C HIS A 38 -3.56 2.86 7.54
N SER A 39 -4.25 3.85 8.08
CA SER A 39 -5.43 4.45 7.45
C SER A 39 -5.32 5.96 7.51
N ALA A 40 -5.56 6.62 6.38
CA ALA A 40 -5.54 8.08 6.31
C ALA A 40 -6.73 8.60 5.47
N PRO A 41 -7.25 9.79 5.78
CA PRO A 41 -8.18 10.50 4.91
C PRO A 41 -7.59 10.72 3.52
N LYS A 42 -8.40 10.61 2.45
CA LYS A 42 -7.95 10.76 1.06
C LYS A 42 -7.27 12.11 0.82
N GLU A 43 -7.73 13.16 1.48
CA GLU A 43 -7.17 14.51 1.41
C GLU A 43 -5.74 14.63 1.98
N LEU A 44 -5.30 13.63 2.76
CA LEU A 44 -3.93 13.53 3.26
C LEU A 44 -3.07 12.55 2.42
N ILE A 45 -3.60 12.00 1.33
CA ILE A 45 -2.85 11.12 0.44
C ILE A 45 -2.29 11.95 -0.72
N VAL A 46 -0.97 11.89 -0.87
CA VAL A 46 -0.24 12.52 -1.97
C VAL A 46 0.14 11.43 -2.96
N ASP A 47 -0.18 11.66 -4.24
CA ASP A 47 -0.01 10.72 -5.35
C ASP A 47 1.46 10.54 -5.80
N THR A 48 2.38 10.49 -4.84
CA THR A 48 3.82 10.32 -5.05
C THR A 48 4.35 9.07 -4.36
N ALA A 49 5.27 8.37 -5.01
CA ALA A 49 6.03 7.28 -4.43
C ALA A 49 7.36 7.74 -3.79
N GLU A 50 7.63 9.05 -3.80
CA GLU A 50 8.84 9.63 -3.21
C GLU A 50 8.77 9.68 -1.68
N GLY A 51 9.90 9.38 -1.04
CA GLY A 51 10.06 9.40 0.42
C GLY A 51 10.34 8.04 1.02
N MET A 52 10.29 7.97 2.35
CA MET A 52 10.55 6.74 3.10
C MET A 52 9.36 5.78 2.97
N LYS A 53 9.59 4.60 2.39
CA LYS A 53 8.57 3.54 2.36
C LYS A 53 8.37 2.95 3.74
N CYS A 54 7.12 2.74 4.11
CA CYS A 54 6.75 2.03 5.33
C CYS A 54 7.31 0.59 5.28
N MET A 55 8.19 0.26 6.23
CA MET A 55 8.82 -1.07 6.32
C MET A 55 7.79 -2.20 6.36
N ARG A 56 6.69 -2.02 7.09
CA ARG A 56 5.64 -3.04 7.21
C ARG A 56 4.92 -3.27 5.88
N CYS A 57 4.70 -2.21 5.09
CA CYS A 57 4.15 -2.36 3.73
C CYS A 57 5.11 -3.14 2.82
N ILE A 58 6.41 -2.88 2.89
CA ILE A 58 7.42 -3.61 2.10
C ILE A 58 7.36 -5.11 2.42
N LEU A 59 7.38 -5.46 3.72
CA LEU A 59 7.37 -6.85 4.16
C LEU A 59 6.09 -7.59 3.75
N LEU A 60 4.93 -6.97 3.95
CA LEU A 60 3.64 -7.60 3.62
C LEU A 60 3.47 -7.78 2.11
N VAL A 61 3.83 -6.80 1.30
CA VAL A 61 3.77 -6.91 -0.16
C VAL A 61 4.77 -7.94 -0.67
N GLY A 62 5.98 -7.97 -0.12
CA GLY A 62 7.01 -8.96 -0.49
C GLY A 62 6.60 -10.39 -0.14
N ALA A 63 5.93 -10.60 1.00
CA ALA A 63 5.41 -11.91 1.40
C ALA A 63 4.22 -12.40 0.54
N GLU A 64 3.51 -11.49 -0.11
CA GLU A 64 2.42 -11.81 -1.06
C GLU A 64 2.93 -12.22 -2.46
N LEU A 65 4.23 -12.03 -2.74
CA LEU A 65 4.85 -12.52 -3.98
C LEU A 65 5.15 -14.01 -3.82
N PRO A 66 4.76 -14.86 -4.80
CA PRO A 66 5.14 -16.27 -4.77
C PRO A 66 6.67 -16.37 -4.69
N ASP A 67 7.16 -17.19 -3.75
CA ASP A 67 8.59 -17.40 -3.58
C ASP A 67 9.15 -18.01 -4.88
N PRO A 68 10.03 -17.32 -5.61
CA PRO A 68 10.64 -17.87 -6.82
C PRO A 68 11.54 -19.09 -6.51
N TYR A 69 11.83 -19.37 -5.24
CA TYR A 69 12.63 -20.49 -4.76
C TYR A 69 11.83 -21.59 -4.05
N GLN A 70 10.50 -21.52 -4.01
CA GLN A 70 9.66 -22.65 -3.61
C GLN A 70 9.76 -23.74 -4.70
N ARG A 71 10.77 -24.60 -4.57
CA ARG A 71 10.83 -25.87 -5.31
C ARG A 71 9.61 -26.69 -4.90
N ALA A 72 8.76 -27.00 -5.87
CA ALA A 72 7.69 -27.98 -5.70
C ALA A 72 8.29 -29.24 -5.07
N SER A 73 7.82 -29.55 -3.85
CA SER A 73 8.09 -30.81 -3.16
C SER A 73 7.05 -31.83 -3.54
#